data_AF-A0A0S8CRM7-F1
#
_entry.id   AF-A0A0S8CRM7-F1
#
_cell.length_a   1.000
_cell.length_b   1.000
_cell.length_c   1.000
_cell.angle_alpha   90.00
_cell.angle_beta   90.00
_cell.angle_gamma   90.00
#
_symmetry.space_group_name_H-M   'P 1'
#
loop_
_entity.id
_entity.type
_entity.pdbx_description
1 polymer ?
#
loop_
_entity_poly.entity_id
_entity_poly.type
_entity_poly.pdbx_seq_one_letter_code
_entity_poly.pdbx_strand_id
1 'polypeptide(L)'
;MHARVILGKVKHDKQDEAIKIYKESVEPAAKAQQGFKRMHLLTDPNTSKFISITIWETESDMIASESSGYLQEQLDKIAVLFVGPPTIQHYIISN
;
A
#
# COMPACT_ATOMS: atom_id res chain seq x y z
N MET A 1 -11.19 5.08 -13.16
CA MET A 1 -10.62 4.76 -11.84
C MET A 1 -9.14 4.47 -11.99
N HIS A 2 -8.36 4.74 -10.96
CA HIS A 2 -6.90 4.56 -10.96
C HIS A 2 -6.50 3.58 -9.87
N ALA A 3 -5.38 2.90 -10.07
CA ALA A 3 -4.81 2.01 -9.07
C ALA A 3 -3.36 2.37 -8.77
N ARG A 4 -3.03 2.37 -7.48
CA ARG A 4 -1.65 2.30 -7.01
C ARG A 4 -1.35 0.90 -6.54
N VAL A 5 -0.28 0.33 -7.08
CA VAL A 5 0.24 -1.00 -6.75
C VAL A 5 1.61 -0.83 -6.11
N ILE A 6 1.76 -1.35 -4.89
CA ILE A 6 3.02 -1.35 -4.15
C ILE A 6 3.48 -2.80 -4.02
N LEU A 7 4.64 -3.11 -4.55
CA LEU A 7 5.22 -4.45 -4.53
C LEU A 7 6.51 -4.44 -3.71
N GLY A 8 6.69 -5.43 -2.86
CA GLY A 8 7.90 -5.52 -2.07
C GLY A 8 8.06 -6.87 -1.42
N LYS A 9 9.05 -6.94 -0.53
CA LYS A 9 9.28 -8.08 0.35
C LYS A 9 9.39 -7.60 1.78
N VAL A 10 8.88 -8.40 2.71
CA VAL A 10 9.15 -8.26 4.13
C VAL A 10 10.26 -9.21 4.55
N LYS A 11 10.90 -8.92 5.68
CA LYS A 11 11.88 -9.81 6.31
C LYS A 11 11.23 -11.15 6.62
N HIS A 12 12.04 -12.20 6.65
CA HIS A 12 11.60 -13.52 7.08
C HIS A 12 10.92 -13.43 8.46
N ASP A 13 9.85 -14.19 8.65
CA ASP A 13 9.02 -14.22 9.87
C ASP A 13 8.35 -12.88 10.28
N LYS A 14 8.40 -11.84 9.43
CA LYS A 14 7.76 -10.53 9.70
C LYS A 14 6.44 -10.31 8.98
N GLN A 15 5.94 -11.32 8.28
CA GLN A 15 4.73 -11.20 7.47
C GLN A 15 3.48 -10.96 8.32
N ASP A 16 3.27 -11.71 9.39
CA ASP A 16 2.11 -11.52 10.26
C ASP A 16 2.13 -10.16 10.97
N GLU A 17 3.32 -9.71 11.39
CA GLU A 17 3.52 -8.38 11.98
C GLU A 17 3.18 -7.27 10.96
N ALA A 18 3.67 -7.40 9.72
CA ALA A 18 3.37 -6.45 8.65
C ALA A 18 1.87 -6.43 8.30
N ILE A 19 1.22 -7.59 8.22
CA ILE A 19 -0.23 -7.70 7.99
C ILE A 19 -1.02 -7.02 9.11
N LYS A 20 -0.58 -7.18 10.37
CA LYS A 20 -1.22 -6.55 11.52
C LYS A 20 -1.13 -5.03 11.43
N ILE A 21 0.08 -4.47 11.25
CA ILE A 21 0.27 -3.01 11.12
C ILE A 21 -0.54 -2.46 9.94
N TYR A 22 -0.55 -3.19 8.82
CA TYR A 22 -1.32 -2.82 7.64
C TYR A 22 -2.82 -2.70 7.94
N LYS A 23 -3.41 -3.70 8.58
CA LYS A 23 -4.85 -3.71 8.92
C LYS A 23 -5.22 -2.69 9.98
N GLU A 24 -4.37 -2.54 11.00
CA GLU A 24 -4.67 -1.70 12.17
C GLU A 24 -4.35 -0.22 11.95
N SER A 25 -3.39 0.11 11.07
CA SER A 25 -2.97 1.50 10.86
C SER A 25 -3.09 1.98 9.41
N VAL A 26 -2.59 1.23 8.44
CA VAL A 26 -2.54 1.70 7.04
C VAL A 26 -3.93 1.71 6.42
N GLU A 27 -4.72 0.66 6.63
CA GLU A 27 -6.06 0.52 6.06
C GLU A 27 -7.03 1.62 6.53
N PRO A 28 -7.16 1.94 7.83
CA PRO A 28 -8.00 3.04 8.29
C PRO A 28 -7.54 4.39 7.73
N ALA A 29 -6.24 4.64 7.66
CA ALA A 29 -5.70 5.90 7.15
C ALA A 29 -5.96 6.05 5.64
N ALA A 30 -5.89 4.96 4.86
CA ALA A 30 -6.24 4.95 3.45
C ALA A 30 -7.72 5.24 3.20
N LYS A 31 -8.59 4.64 4.00
CA LYS A 31 -10.05 4.85 3.95
C LYS A 31 -10.45 6.31 4.22
N ALA A 32 -9.63 7.06 4.96
CA ALA A 32 -9.87 8.46 5.26
C ALA A 32 -9.43 9.42 4.14
N GLN A 33 -8.69 8.95 3.13
CA GLN A 33 -8.23 9.80 2.03
C GLN A 33 -9.37 10.11 1.05
N GLN A 34 -9.39 11.36 0.57
CA GLN A 34 -10.27 11.79 -0.50
C GLN A 34 -10.10 10.89 -1.73
N GLY A 35 -11.22 10.48 -2.33
CA GLY A 35 -11.23 9.67 -3.55
C GLY A 35 -10.81 8.20 -3.38
N PHE A 36 -10.49 7.74 -2.17
CA PHE A 36 -10.27 6.31 -1.90
C PHE A 36 -11.51 5.47 -2.21
N LYS A 37 -11.33 4.30 -2.84
CA LYS A 37 -12.43 3.38 -3.20
C LYS A 37 -12.26 1.99 -2.64
N ARG A 38 -11.05 1.44 -2.70
CA ARG A 38 -10.79 0.06 -2.26
C ARG A 38 -9.32 -0.16 -1.96
N MET A 39 -9.04 -1.17 -1.14
CA MET A 39 -7.69 -1.65 -0.91
C MET A 39 -7.67 -3.18 -0.81
N HIS A 40 -6.57 -3.78 -1.28
CA HIS A 40 -6.29 -5.20 -1.16
C HIS A 40 -4.82 -5.40 -0.78
N LEU A 41 -4.57 -6.27 0.19
CA LEU A 41 -3.26 -6.81 0.50
C LEU A 41 -3.20 -8.26 0.06
N LEU A 42 -2.26 -8.58 -0.83
CA LEU A 42 -1.92 -9.93 -1.23
C LEU A 42 -0.55 -10.24 -0.65
N THR A 43 -0.38 -11.44 -0.13
CA THR A 43 0.90 -11.87 0.46
C THR A 43 1.24 -13.28 0.04
N ASP A 44 2.51 -13.55 -0.21
CA ASP A 44 3.05 -14.87 -0.51
C ASP A 44 3.93 -15.34 0.66
N PRO A 45 3.45 -16.25 1.52
CA PRO A 45 4.20 -16.74 2.68
C PRO A 45 5.49 -17.50 2.31
N ASN A 46 5.58 -18.06 1.11
CA ASN A 46 6.76 -18.83 0.70
C ASN A 46 7.92 -17.92 0.26
N THR A 47 7.61 -16.73 -0.25
CA THR A 47 8.62 -15.80 -0.79
C THR A 47 8.73 -14.48 -0.02
N SER A 48 7.91 -14.33 1.03
CA SER A 48 7.76 -13.10 1.81
C SER A 48 7.43 -11.87 0.96
N LYS A 49 6.86 -12.07 -0.24
CA LYS A 49 6.42 -10.99 -1.11
C LYS A 49 5.07 -10.47 -0.67
N PHE A 50 4.85 -9.18 -0.86
CA PHE A 50 3.54 -8.57 -0.74
C PHE A 50 3.20 -7.71 -1.95
N ILE A 51 1.90 -7.57 -2.20
CA ILE A 51 1.33 -6.60 -3.13
C ILE A 51 0.22 -5.86 -2.38
N SER A 52 0.35 -4.55 -2.26
CA SER A 52 -0.74 -3.68 -1.79
C SER A 52 -1.33 -2.94 -2.98
N ILE A 53 -2.62 -3.11 -3.23
CA ILE A 53 -3.35 -2.46 -4.30
C ILE A 53 -4.34 -1.48 -3.65
N THR A 54 -4.29 -0.21 -4.03
CA THR A 54 -5.31 0.79 -3.66
C THR A 54 -5.97 1.32 -4.91
N ILE A 55 -7.30 1.48 -4.87
CA ILE A 55 -8.13 1.96 -5.96
C ILE A 55 -8.67 3.34 -5.61
N TRP A 56 -8.63 4.25 -6.57
CA TRP A 56 -8.95 5.65 -6.45
C TRP A 56 -9.96 6.09 -7.52
N GLU A 57 -10.81 7.06 -7.17
CA GLU A 57 -11.78 7.66 -8.09
C GLU A 57 -11.07 8.29 -9.29
N THR A 58 -10.16 9.23 -9.01
CA THR A 58 -9.41 10.00 -9.98
C THR A 58 -7.90 9.84 -9.79
N GLU A 59 -7.13 10.15 -10.83
CA GLU A 59 -5.67 10.23 -10.75
C GLU A 59 -5.22 11.30 -9.75
N SER A 60 -5.90 12.46 -9.76
CA SER A 60 -5.56 13.57 -8.88
C SER A 60 -5.72 13.23 -7.41
N ASP A 61 -6.77 12.48 -7.03
CA ASP A 61 -6.95 12.00 -5.66
C ASP A 61 -5.80 11.08 -5.22
N MET A 62 -5.40 10.15 -6.11
CA MET A 62 -4.27 9.25 -5.86
C MET A 62 -2.97 10.04 -5.68
N ILE A 63 -2.65 10.96 -6.59
CA ILE A 63 -1.43 11.78 -6.54
C ILE A 63 -1.44 12.71 -5.31
N ALA A 64 -2.58 13.31 -4.96
CA ALA A 64 -2.70 14.16 -3.78
C ALA A 64 -2.42 13.38 -2.47
N SER A 65 -2.82 12.10 -2.41
CA SER A 65 -2.46 11.23 -1.29
C SER A 65 -0.94 11.00 -1.19
N GLU A 66 -0.20 11.13 -2.27
CA GLU A 66 1.26 10.95 -2.27
C GLU A 66 1.98 12.24 -1.92
N SER A 67 1.62 13.32 -2.61
CA SER A 67 2.27 14.63 -2.45
C SER A 67 2.00 15.30 -1.10
N SER A 68 0.92 14.92 -0.41
CA SER A 68 0.63 15.36 0.96
C SER A 68 1.55 14.74 2.02
N GLY A 69 2.38 13.76 1.65
CA GLY A 69 3.23 13.00 2.58
C GLY A 69 2.50 11.82 3.24
N TYR A 70 1.18 11.69 3.03
CA TYR A 70 0.39 10.57 3.57
C TYR A 70 0.98 9.21 3.17
N LEU A 71 1.31 9.01 1.89
CA LEU A 71 1.87 7.73 1.44
C LEU A 71 3.20 7.42 2.15
N GLN A 72 4.09 8.41 2.27
CA GLN A 72 5.39 8.21 2.92
C GLN A 72 5.20 7.82 4.39
N GLU A 73 4.32 8.51 5.11
CA GLU A 73 4.00 8.20 6.51
C GLU A 73 3.50 6.75 6.66
N GLN A 74 2.67 6.25 5.73
CA GLN A 74 2.19 4.87 5.80
C GLN A 74 3.28 3.85 5.47
N LEU A 75 4.19 4.18 4.56
CA LEU A 75 5.34 3.32 4.25
C LEU A 75 6.30 3.26 5.44
N ASP A 76 6.56 4.37 6.12
CA ASP A 76 7.49 4.44 7.26
C ASP A 76 7.05 3.54 8.42
N LYS A 77 5.73 3.38 8.65
CA LYS A 77 5.18 2.48 9.67
C LYS A 77 5.57 1.02 9.48
N ILE A 78 5.84 0.60 8.25
CA ILE A 78 6.16 -0.79 7.90
C ILE A 78 7.61 -0.93 7.39
N ALA A 79 8.29 0.18 7.06
CA ALA A 79 9.60 0.20 6.41
C ALA A 79 10.67 -0.64 7.12
N VAL A 80 10.66 -0.67 8.47
CA VAL A 80 11.61 -1.48 9.26
C VAL A 80 11.47 -2.99 9.01
N LEU A 81 10.31 -3.43 8.50
CA LEU A 81 10.04 -4.82 8.18
C LEU A 81 10.38 -5.17 6.72
N PHE A 82 10.69 -4.20 5.85
CA PHE A 82 10.98 -4.48 4.45
C PHE A 82 12.40 -5.01 4.20
N VAL A 83 12.53 -5.75 3.11
CA VAL A 83 13.82 -6.13 2.51
C VAL A 83 14.12 -5.14 1.38
N GLY A 84 14.47 -3.92 1.77
CA GLY A 84 14.70 -2.79 0.85
C GLY A 84 13.41 -2.02 0.51
N PRO A 85 13.53 -0.91 -0.26
CA PRO A 85 12.38 -0.10 -0.62
C PRO A 85 11.42 -0.89 -1.54
N PRO A 86 10.09 -0.73 -1.35
CA PRO A 86 9.12 -1.31 -2.28
C PRO A 86 9.08 -0.51 -3.59
N THR A 87 8.61 -1.15 -4.65
CA THR A 87 8.30 -0.49 -5.93
C THR A 87 6.87 0.02 -5.89
N ILE A 88 6.66 1.28 -6.31
CA ILE A 88 5.34 1.90 -6.44
C ILE A 88 5.04 2.06 -7.93
N GLN A 89 3.86 1.64 -8.35
CA GLN A 89 3.39 1.70 -9.73
C GLN A 89 1.97 2.23 -9.80
N HIS A 90 1.66 2.97 -10.85
CA HIS A 90 0.34 3.56 -11.10
C HIS A 90 -0.27 2.99 -12.36
N TYR A 91 -1.58 2.76 -12.32
CA TYR A 91 -2.34 2.15 -13.41
C TYR A 91 -3.69 2.84 -13.60
N ILE A 92 -4.18 2.80 -14.83
CA ILE A 92 -5.57 3.10 -15.16
C ILE A 92 -6.33 1.76 -15.15
N ILE A 93 -7.47 1.71 -14.47
CA ILE A 93 -8.34 0.53 -14.51
C ILE A 93 -9.24 0.65 -15.75
N SER A 94 -9.05 -0.27 -16.69
CA SER A 94 -9.93 -0.41 -17.86
C SER A 94 -11.26 -1.06 -17.44
N ASN A 95 -12.36 -0.47 -17.90
CA ASN A 95 -13.69 -1.08 -17.84
C ASN A 95 -13.94 -1.95 -19.07
#